data_AF-A0A2E9Z6X6-F1
#
_entry.id   AF-A0A2E9Z6X6-F1
#
_cell.length_a   1.000
_cell.length_b   1.000
_cell.length_c   1.000
_cell.angle_alpha   90.00
_cell.angle_beta   90.00
_cell.angle_gamma   90.00
#
_symmetry.space_group_name_H-M   'P 1'
#
loop_
_entity.id
_entity.type
_entity.pdbx_description
1 polymer ?
#
loop_
_entity_poly.entity_id
_entity_poly.type
_entity_poly.pdbx_seq_one_letter_code
_entity_poly.pdbx_strand_id
1 'polypeptide(L)' 'MRRIIRFFLGGNSALLAITYTIGHIAIAMTTTYLITGTTLELAAANALVEPCINGVWFYVLHTIWRRLRNEQGDAIY' A
#
# COMPACT_ATOMS: atom_id res chain seq x y z
N MET A 1 8.58 4.30 -27.88
CA MET A 1 8.57 4.04 -26.41
C MET A 1 7.19 3.69 -25.83
N ARG A 2 6.09 4.36 -26.23
CA ARG A 2 4.71 4.15 -25.70
C ARG A 2 4.06 2.77 -25.97
N ARG A 3 4.70 1.87 -26.73
CA ARG A 3 4.15 0.56 -27.15
C ARG A 3 4.59 -0.57 -26.22
N ILE A 4 5.82 -0.52 -25.72
CA ILE A 4 6.39 -1.48 -24.74
C ILE A 4 5.73 -1.32 -23.37
N ILE A 5 5.48 -0.06 -22.96
CA ILE A 5 4.81 0.25 -21.68
C ILE A 5 3.38 -0.30 -21.66
N ARG A 6 2.63 -0.16 -22.77
CA ARG A 6 1.28 -0.75 -22.91
C ARG A 6 1.26 -2.27 -23.02
N PHE A 7 2.37 -2.90 -23.37
CA PHE A 7 2.51 -4.35 -23.40
C PHE A 7 2.66 -4.92 -21.99
N PHE A 8 3.51 -4.31 -21.15
CA PHE A 8 3.63 -4.68 -19.74
C PHE A 8 2.39 -4.30 -18.91
N LEU A 9 1.74 -3.18 -19.22
CA LEU A 9 0.49 -2.74 -18.58
C LEU A 9 -0.77 -3.42 -19.15
N GLY A 10 -0.65 -4.21 -20.23
CA GLY A 10 -1.76 -4.89 -20.90
C GLY A 10 -2.01 -6.31 -20.40
N GLY A 11 -1.24 -6.79 -19.43
CA GLY A 11 -1.43 -8.09 -18.79
C GLY A 11 -2.50 -8.03 -17.71
N ASN A 12 -3.28 -9.11 -17.58
CA ASN A 12 -4.35 -9.31 -16.59
C ASN A 12 -4.00 -8.65 -15.24
N SER A 13 -4.67 -7.54 -14.88
CA SER A 13 -4.39 -6.75 -13.67
C SER A 13 -4.43 -7.60 -12.39
N ALA A 14 -5.21 -8.68 -12.37
CA ALA A 14 -5.23 -9.65 -11.29
C ALA A 14 -3.89 -10.39 -11.13
N LEU A 15 -3.28 -10.83 -12.23
CA LEU A 15 -1.97 -11.48 -12.21
C LEU A 15 -0.88 -10.51 -11.71
N LEU A 16 -0.96 -9.26 -12.15
CA LEU A 16 -0.02 -8.21 -11.71
C LEU A 16 -0.16 -7.94 -10.21
N ALA A 17 -1.40 -7.84 -9.70
CA ALA A 17 -1.68 -7.64 -8.28
C ALA A 17 -1.20 -8.81 -7.42
N ILE A 18 -1.43 -10.05 -7.86
CA ILE A 18 -0.96 -11.26 -7.16
C ILE A 18 0.57 -11.28 -7.10
N THR A 19 1.23 -11.08 -8.24
CA THR A 19 2.70 -11.07 -8.33
C THR A 19 3.29 -9.99 -7.41
N TYR A 20 2.72 -8.79 -7.44
CA TYR A 20 3.14 -7.68 -6.58
C TYR A 20 2.97 -8.00 -5.09
N THR A 21 1.84 -8.60 -4.70
CA THR A 21 1.55 -8.91 -3.29
C THR A 21 2.52 -9.96 -2.74
N ILE A 22 2.81 -11.01 -3.50
CA ILE A 22 3.78 -12.04 -3.10
C ILE A 22 5.18 -11.42 -2.96
N GLY A 23 5.59 -10.61 -3.94
CA GLY A 23 6.87 -9.90 -3.89
C GLY A 23 6.98 -8.98 -2.67
N HIS A 24 5.93 -8.22 -2.36
CA HIS A 24 5.87 -7.36 -1.19
C HIS A 24 6.08 -8.15 0.11
N ILE A 25 5.34 -9.25 0.30
CA ILE A 25 5.44 -10.07 1.51
C ILE A 25 6.86 -10.63 1.66
N ALA A 26 7.44 -11.18 0.59
CA ALA A 26 8.78 -11.75 0.63
C ALA A 26 9.85 -10.71 0.99
N ILE A 27 9.79 -9.53 0.38
CA ILE A 27 10.72 -8.43 0.67
C ILE A 27 10.54 -7.94 2.10
N ALA A 28 9.30 -7.64 2.53
CA ALA A 28 8.99 -7.13 3.86
C ALA A 28 9.39 -8.11 4.98
N MET A 29 9.13 -9.41 4.80
CA MET A 29 9.57 -10.42 5.76
C MET A 29 11.09 -10.47 5.87
N THR A 30 11.78 -10.51 4.72
CA THR A 30 13.24 -10.60 4.68
C THR A 30 13.90 -9.38 5.30
N THR A 31 13.45 -8.18 4.95
CA THR A 31 14.01 -6.93 5.51
C THR A 31 13.72 -6.81 6.99
N THR A 32 12.50 -7.11 7.45
CA THR A 32 12.13 -7.03 8.88
C THR A 32 12.92 -8.04 9.71
N TYR A 33 13.08 -9.26 9.21
CA TYR A 33 13.91 -10.28 9.86
C TYR A 33 15.37 -9.82 9.97
N LEU A 34 15.96 -9.33 8.87
CA LEU A 34 17.37 -8.94 8.83
C LEU A 34 17.68 -7.68 9.65
N ILE A 35 16.80 -6.67 9.61
CA ILE A 35 17.03 -5.39 10.28
C ILE A 35 16.74 -5.50 11.78
N THR A 36 15.64 -6.15 12.15
CA THR A 36 15.15 -6.18 13.53
C THR A 36 15.61 -7.42 14.29
N GLY A 37 16.05 -8.48 13.59
CA GLY A 37 16.40 -9.76 14.20
C GLY A 37 15.20 -10.51 14.79
N THR A 38 13.98 -10.16 14.37
CA THR A 38 12.74 -10.79 14.85
C THR A 38 12.57 -12.21 14.27
N THR A 39 11.62 -13.00 14.79
CA THR A 39 11.33 -14.32 14.19
C THR A 39 10.61 -14.16 12.85
N LEU A 40 10.74 -15.16 11.97
CA LEU A 40 10.06 -15.15 10.67
C LEU A 40 8.53 -15.08 10.80
N GLU A 41 7.96 -15.67 11.86
CA GLU A 41 6.52 -15.61 12.14
C GLU A 41 6.07 -14.18 12.45
N LEU A 42 6.81 -13.46 13.30
CA LEU A 42 6.55 -12.06 13.62
C LEU A 42 6.75 -11.16 12.40
N ALA A 43 7.77 -11.43 11.58
CA ALA A 43 7.98 -10.71 10.32
C ALA A 43 6.85 -10.95 9.31
N ALA A 44 6.34 -12.18 9.20
CA ALA A 44 5.20 -12.53 8.35
C ALA A 44 3.91 -11.83 8.82
N ALA A 45 3.64 -11.85 10.13
CA ALA A 45 2.52 -11.15 10.71
C ALA A 45 2.60 -9.64 10.43
N ASN A 46 3.78 -9.02 10.62
CA ASN A 46 3.99 -7.62 10.29
C ASN A 46 3.71 -7.33 8.81
N ALA A 47 4.28 -8.13 7.90
CA ALA A 47 4.16 -7.93 6.45
C ALA A 47 2.69 -7.94 5.94
N LEU A 48 1.76 -8.53 6.69
CA LEU A 48 0.33 -8.54 6.39
C LEU A 48 -0.44 -7.45 7.16
N VAL A 49 -0.15 -7.28 8.45
CA VAL A 49 -0.90 -6.38 9.33
C VAL A 49 -0.57 -4.91 9.02
N GLU A 50 0.69 -4.60 8.77
CA GLU A 50 1.16 -3.24 8.46
C GLU A 50 0.42 -2.59 7.28
N PRO A 51 0.32 -3.20 6.08
CA PRO A 51 -0.41 -2.59 4.97
C PRO A 51 -1.90 -2.40 5.26
N CYS A 52 -2.53 -3.29 6.06
CA CYS A 52 -3.93 -3.11 6.48
C CYS A 52 -4.10 -1.89 7.38
N ILE A 53 -3.25 -1.74 8.41
CA ILE A 53 -3.27 -0.60 9.32
C ILE A 53 -2.99 0.70 8.55
N ASN A 54 -1.99 0.70 7.66
CA ASN A 54 -1.66 1.84 6.82
C ASN A 54 -2.83 2.25 5.91
N GLY A 55 -3.59 1.28 5.38
CA GLY A 55 -4.81 1.54 4.62
C GLY A 55 -5.91 2.21 5.45
N VAL A 56 -6.14 1.75 6.68
CA VAL A 56 -7.12 2.36 7.60
C VAL A 56 -6.70 3.79 7.96
N TRP A 57 -5.43 3.99 8.31
CA TRP A 57 -4.89 5.31 8.63
C TRP A 57 -5.01 6.28 7.44
N PHE A 58 -4.71 5.81 6.23
CA PHE A 58 -4.89 6.60 5.02
C PHE A 58 -6.34 7.05 4.82
N TYR A 59 -7.32 6.17 5.09
CA TYR A 59 -8.74 6.55 5.05
C TYR A 59 -9.11 7.63 6.07
N VAL A 60 -8.60 7.53 7.29
CA VAL A 60 -8.80 8.55 8.34
C VAL A 60 -8.22 9.89 7.90
N LEU A 61 -6.97 9.92 7.45
CA LEU A 61 -6.32 11.12 6.93
C LEU A 61 -7.09 11.74 5.77
N HIS A 62 -7.54 10.90 4.82
CA HIS A 62 -8.32 11.36 3.68
C HIS A 62 -9.66 11.97 4.12
N THR A 63 -10.30 11.40 5.14
CA THR A 63 -11.55 11.93 5.71
C THR A 63 -11.32 13.28 6.39
N ILE A 64 -10.26 13.42 7.19
CA ILE A 64 -9.89 14.67 7.85
C ILE A 64 -9.59 15.75 6.79
N TRP A 65 -8.77 15.42 5.78
CA TRP A 65 -8.41 16.33 4.70
C TRP A 65 -9.63 16.85 3.94
N ARG A 66 -10.59 15.97 3.63
CA ARG A 66 -11.86 16.38 3.00
C ARG A 66 -12.65 17.33 3.89
N ARG A 67 -12.72 17.11 5.21
CA ARG A 67 -13.43 18.01 6.14
C ARG A 67 -12.78 19.39 6.20
N LEU A 68 -11.45 19.43 6.38
CA LEU A 68 -10.69 20.69 6.42
C LEU A 68 -10.82 21.51 5.13
N ARG A 69 -10.87 20.85 3.97
CA ARG A 69 -11.06 21.53 2.68
C ARG A 69 -12.51 21.89 2.37
N ASN A 70 -13.47 21.12 2.88
CA ASN A 70 -14.89 21.43 2.68
C ASN A 70 -15.34 22.67 3.49
N GLU A 71 -14.70 22.96 4.64
CA GLU A 71 -14.95 24.22 5.37
C GLU A 71 -14.40 25.48 4.65
N GLN A 72 -13.54 25.34 3.64
CA GLN A 72 -13.09 26.46 2.80
C GLN A 72 -14.06 26.78 1.65
N GLY A 73 -15.05 25.91 1.38
CA GLY A 73 -16.10 26.13 0.37
C GLY A 73 -17.35 26.83 0.91
N ASP A 74 -17.66 26.67 2.21
CA ASP A 74 -18.87 27.22 2.84
C ASP A 74 -18.62 28.53 3.60
N ALA A 75 -17.37 28.96 3.77
CA ALA A 75 -17.05 30.24 4.40
C ALA A 75 -17.07 31.44 3.43
N ILE A 76 -17.28 31.20 2.13
CA ILE A 76 -17.20 32.22 1.06
C ILE A 76 -18.45 32.25 0.14
N TYR A 77 -19.55 31.58 0.52
CA TYR A 77 -20.87 31.77 -0.12
C TYR A 77 -21.99 31.88 0.91
#